data_AF-A0A6B2L6V6-F1
#
_entry.id   AF-A0A6B2L6V6-F1
#
_cell.length_a   1.000
_cell.length_b   1.000
_cell.length_c   1.000
_cell.angle_alpha   90.00
_cell.angle_beta   90.00
_cell.angle_gamma   90.00
#
_symmetry.space_group_name_H-M   'P 1'
#
loop_
_entity.id
_entity.type
_entity.pdbx_description
1 polymer ?
#
loop_
_entity_poly.entity_id
_entity_poly.type
_entity_poly.pdbx_seq_one_letter_code
_entity_poly.pdbx_strand_id
1 'polypeptide(L)'
;MKAVQDNKPPEDSACPVKSNYKSPHAYNVYGERINPDNQIELNANQLPVPGQAAPLPTERVKSSIPKGGTSETWTYPSPQMFYSSLVRKEKDSGIHLDDVEMVVGIHNNMNEHTWTEVMLWEKEHKQEGCEVSLLKFRGRPHDLSPTARFWTWLGYEAPFDRHDWIVDRCGREVRYIIDYYYNEQNTSNPDPSVSNIKIHVRPALDSFEGVLDRLKARIGRTFKIGGRIGGYTAPPPLNRRKVPETVNAEVIPAEEFNFLADLNIETVTENAKKIENKCQSFLHVSQNFPEDENNAIALTYCMGEVVCPKRAEQWMKLMSDPHVSEQDIQNSFTDLTTCLTRYYAQVAKFNSSKPYEHLQTKPKEEL
;
A
#
# COMPACT_ATOMS: atom_id res chain seq x y z
N MET A 1 60.87 -1.50 46.01
CA MET A 1 59.68 -0.70 45.65
C MET A 1 59.87 -0.18 44.23
N LYS A 2 59.23 -0.82 43.24
CA LYS A 2 59.06 -0.28 41.88
C LYS A 2 57.62 -0.59 41.47
N ALA A 3 56.90 0.46 41.09
CA ALA A 3 55.47 0.49 40.85
C ALA A 3 55.09 -0.35 39.61
N VAL A 4 53.96 -1.04 39.73
CA VAL A 4 53.24 -1.68 38.61
C VAL A 4 52.50 -0.56 37.88
N GLN A 5 52.77 -0.39 36.58
CA GLN A 5 52.02 0.51 35.71
C GLN A 5 50.79 -0.25 35.16
N ASP A 6 49.62 0.30 35.45
CA ASP A 6 48.34 -0.13 34.88
C ASP A 6 48.29 0.17 33.37
N ASN A 7 48.16 -0.88 32.55
CA ASN A 7 47.87 -0.74 31.12
C ASN A 7 46.34 -0.63 30.92
N LYS A 8 45.84 0.60 30.74
CA LYS A 8 44.48 0.86 30.23
C LYS A 8 44.41 0.46 28.74
N PRO A 9 43.40 -0.29 28.27
CA PRO A 9 43.23 -0.57 26.84
C PRO A 9 42.80 0.71 26.09
N PRO A 10 43.19 0.89 24.82
CA PRO A 10 42.81 2.08 24.07
C PRO A 10 41.31 2.06 23.75
N GLU A 11 40.62 3.11 24.18
CA GLU A 11 39.29 3.48 23.69
C GLU A 11 39.39 3.82 22.18
N ASP A 12 38.29 3.56 21.47
CA ASP A 12 37.96 4.00 20.12
C ASP A 12 38.46 3.17 18.92
N SER A 13 37.91 1.96 18.76
CA SER A 13 37.71 1.36 17.44
C SER A 13 36.45 1.93 16.78
N ALA A 14 36.38 3.26 16.61
CA ALA A 14 35.37 3.89 15.78
C ALA A 14 35.93 3.99 14.35
N CYS A 15 35.39 3.16 13.43
CA CYS A 15 35.70 3.29 12.00
C CYS A 15 35.36 4.72 11.53
N PRO A 16 36.32 5.51 11.05
CA PRO A 16 36.09 6.90 10.68
C PRO A 16 35.33 6.94 9.35
N VAL A 17 33.99 6.90 9.42
CA VAL A 17 33.14 7.22 8.28
C VAL A 17 33.22 8.73 8.09
N LYS A 18 34.06 9.18 7.14
CA LYS A 18 34.06 10.58 6.69
C LYS A 18 32.64 10.91 6.22
N SER A 19 31.90 11.72 6.99
CA SER A 19 30.45 11.94 6.82
C SER A 19 30.04 12.63 5.51
N ASN A 20 31.00 12.97 4.63
CA ASN A 20 30.76 13.71 3.39
C ASN A 20 31.17 12.96 2.11
N TYR A 21 31.50 11.66 2.19
CA TYR A 21 31.73 10.87 0.97
C TYR A 21 30.40 10.27 0.46
N LYS A 22 29.68 11.02 -0.38
CA LYS A 22 28.59 10.43 -1.19
C LYS A 22 29.25 9.58 -2.26
N SER A 23 29.32 8.26 -2.04
CA SER A 23 29.67 7.32 -3.10
C SER A 23 28.76 7.59 -4.31
N PRO A 24 29.30 7.74 -5.54
CA PRO A 24 28.49 7.88 -6.75
C PRO A 24 27.74 6.58 -7.11
N HIS A 25 27.97 5.51 -6.36
CA HIS A 25 27.36 4.20 -6.55
C HIS A 25 26.51 3.84 -5.34
N ALA A 26 25.29 3.40 -5.61
CA ALA A 26 24.44 2.76 -4.62
C ALA A 26 24.86 1.29 -4.49
N TYR A 27 24.82 0.77 -3.27
CA TYR A 27 25.13 -0.62 -2.95
C TYR A 27 23.97 -1.23 -2.17
N ASN A 28 23.70 -2.53 -2.37
CA ASN A 28 22.76 -3.28 -1.52
C ASN A 28 23.41 -3.64 -0.17
N VAL A 29 22.63 -4.26 0.72
CA VAL A 29 23.10 -4.71 2.05
C VAL A 29 24.24 -5.73 2.00
N TYR A 30 24.48 -6.34 0.84
CA TYR A 30 25.55 -7.31 0.58
C TYR A 30 26.79 -6.68 -0.08
N GLY A 31 26.82 -5.35 -0.26
CA GLY A 31 27.94 -4.65 -0.87
C GLY A 31 28.02 -4.77 -2.39
N GLU A 32 26.95 -5.21 -3.05
CA GLU A 32 26.88 -5.27 -4.51
C GLU A 32 26.34 -3.96 -5.08
N ARG A 33 26.88 -3.52 -6.22
CA ARG A 33 26.44 -2.28 -6.87
C ARG A 33 25.04 -2.43 -7.43
N ILE A 34 24.16 -1.52 -7.06
CA ILE A 34 22.79 -1.42 -7.57
C ILE A 34 22.62 -0.16 -8.41
N ASN A 35 21.75 -0.23 -9.41
CA ASN A 35 21.31 0.94 -10.14
C ASN A 35 20.37 1.77 -9.23
N PRO A 36 20.69 3.05 -8.94
CA PRO A 36 19.84 3.88 -8.08
C PRO A 36 18.45 4.16 -8.66
N ASP A 37 18.26 4.03 -9.97
CA ASP A 37 16.99 4.35 -10.65
C ASP A 37 15.94 3.25 -10.51
N ASN A 38 16.36 2.00 -10.32
CA ASN A 38 15.44 0.87 -10.21
C ASN A 38 15.79 -0.14 -9.11
N GLN A 39 16.87 0.11 -8.35
CA GLN A 39 17.36 -0.72 -7.25
C GLN A 39 17.69 -2.17 -7.63
N ILE A 40 17.96 -2.43 -8.91
CA ILE A 40 18.40 -3.74 -9.40
C ILE A 40 19.93 -3.77 -9.44
N GLU A 41 20.52 -4.94 -9.16
CA GLU A 41 21.95 -5.22 -9.33
C GLU A 41 22.42 -4.87 -10.76
N LEU A 42 23.55 -4.17 -10.87
CA LEU A 42 24.10 -3.80 -12.18
C LEU A 42 24.61 -5.02 -12.96
N ASN A 43 25.14 -6.02 -12.24
CA ASN A 43 25.61 -7.28 -12.79
C ASN A 43 24.63 -8.39 -12.39
N ALA A 44 23.45 -8.41 -13.01
CA ALA A 44 22.45 -9.38 -12.66
C ALA A 44 22.93 -10.82 -12.95
N ASN A 45 23.05 -11.63 -11.90
CA ASN A 45 23.40 -13.04 -12.04
C ASN A 45 22.31 -13.77 -12.84
N GLN A 46 22.70 -14.35 -13.97
CA GLN A 46 21.86 -15.15 -14.88
C GLN A 46 22.19 -16.64 -14.79
N LEU A 47 23.03 -17.03 -13.82
CA LEU A 47 23.31 -18.43 -13.54
C LEU A 47 22.23 -19.02 -12.64
N PRO A 48 21.94 -20.32 -12.76
CA PRO A 48 21.08 -21.03 -11.82
C PRO A 48 21.56 -20.85 -10.38
N VAL A 49 20.64 -20.65 -9.44
CA VAL A 49 20.95 -20.58 -8.01
C VAL A 49 21.21 -21.97 -7.44
N PRO A 50 21.97 -22.10 -6.32
CA PRO A 50 22.19 -23.40 -5.68
C PRO A 50 20.86 -24.10 -5.35
N GLY A 51 20.72 -25.36 -5.76
CA GLY A 51 19.51 -26.15 -5.53
C GLY A 51 18.41 -25.99 -6.58
N GLN A 52 18.60 -25.14 -7.60
CA GLN A 52 17.65 -25.00 -8.70
C GLN A 52 17.61 -26.27 -9.56
N ALA A 53 16.42 -26.87 -9.72
CA ALA A 53 16.24 -28.15 -10.38
C ALA A 53 16.48 -28.12 -11.91
N ALA A 54 16.19 -26.99 -12.56
CA ALA A 54 16.34 -26.81 -14.00
C ALA A 54 16.69 -25.35 -14.35
N PRO A 55 17.46 -25.08 -15.42
CA PRO A 55 17.76 -23.72 -15.85
C PRO A 55 16.49 -23.00 -16.32
N LEU A 56 16.39 -21.69 -16.01
CA LEU A 56 15.31 -20.83 -16.48
C LEU A 56 15.77 -19.98 -17.67
N PRO A 57 14.84 -19.48 -18.51
CA PRO A 57 15.18 -18.55 -19.58
C PRO A 57 15.93 -17.32 -19.08
N THR A 58 16.90 -16.87 -19.87
CA THR A 58 17.79 -15.74 -19.52
C THR A 58 17.54 -14.52 -20.38
N GLU A 59 16.73 -14.67 -21.42
CA GLU A 59 16.29 -13.61 -22.33
C GLU A 59 15.53 -12.53 -21.56
N ARG A 60 15.80 -11.28 -21.93
CA ARG A 60 15.15 -10.11 -21.35
C ARG A 60 14.25 -9.45 -22.39
N VAL A 61 13.14 -8.88 -21.91
CA VAL A 61 12.13 -8.25 -22.77
C VAL A 61 12.23 -6.73 -22.64
N LYS A 62 12.25 -6.02 -23.76
CA LYS A 62 12.17 -4.54 -23.79
C LYS A 62 10.74 -4.08 -23.49
N SER A 63 10.58 -3.10 -22.62
CA SER A 63 9.30 -2.48 -22.29
C SER A 63 8.86 -1.50 -23.38
N SER A 64 7.59 -1.08 -23.33
CA SER A 64 7.13 0.10 -24.08
C SER A 64 7.44 1.42 -23.35
N ILE A 65 7.74 1.34 -22.05
CA ILE A 65 7.99 2.48 -21.16
C ILE A 65 9.29 3.20 -21.54
N PRO A 66 9.26 4.48 -21.94
CA PRO A 66 10.45 5.27 -22.23
C PRO A 66 11.32 5.47 -20.98
N LYS A 67 12.64 5.35 -21.13
CA LYS A 67 13.58 5.57 -20.05
C LYS A 67 14.08 7.01 -20.08
N GLY A 68 13.87 7.74 -18.97
CA GLY A 68 14.28 9.13 -18.87
C GLY A 68 15.79 9.31 -18.98
N GLY A 69 16.20 10.39 -19.64
CA GLY A 69 17.60 10.70 -19.91
C GLY A 69 18.25 9.87 -21.03
N THR A 70 17.51 8.98 -21.70
CA THR A 70 17.99 8.22 -22.86
C THR A 70 16.94 8.19 -23.99
N SER A 71 17.33 7.69 -25.16
CA SER A 71 16.42 7.40 -26.28
C SER A 71 15.92 5.94 -26.28
N GLU A 72 16.10 5.22 -25.17
CA GLU A 72 15.77 3.80 -25.05
C GLU A 72 14.55 3.59 -24.16
N THR A 73 14.04 2.36 -24.14
CA THR A 73 13.02 1.92 -23.18
C THR A 73 13.64 1.10 -22.05
N TRP A 74 12.88 0.93 -20.96
CA TRP A 74 13.28 0.02 -19.90
C TRP A 74 13.35 -1.44 -20.41
N THR A 75 14.08 -2.28 -19.69
CA THR A 75 14.22 -3.70 -20.03
C THR A 75 13.94 -4.52 -18.79
N TYR A 76 12.95 -5.42 -18.88
CA TYR A 76 12.53 -6.26 -17.77
C TYR A 76 13.60 -7.32 -17.41
N PRO A 77 13.62 -7.80 -16.16
CA PRO A 77 14.41 -8.96 -15.77
C PRO A 77 14.00 -10.21 -16.57
N SER A 78 14.94 -11.13 -16.76
CA SER A 78 14.63 -12.47 -17.27
C SER A 78 13.96 -13.33 -16.19
N PRO A 79 13.32 -14.46 -16.56
CA PRO A 79 12.88 -15.48 -15.60
C PRO A 79 13.97 -15.91 -14.62
N GLN A 80 15.19 -16.17 -15.09
CA GLN A 80 16.30 -16.54 -14.23
C GLN A 80 16.69 -15.42 -13.25
N MET A 81 16.75 -14.16 -13.70
CA MET A 81 17.02 -13.01 -12.82
C MET A 81 15.94 -12.85 -11.75
N PHE A 82 14.67 -13.00 -12.16
CA PHE A 82 13.52 -12.88 -11.27
C PHE A 82 13.54 -13.96 -10.19
N TYR A 83 13.67 -15.24 -10.58
CA TYR A 83 13.75 -16.36 -9.64
C TYR A 83 14.94 -16.21 -8.68
N SER A 84 16.12 -15.85 -9.21
CA SER A 84 17.30 -15.60 -8.38
C SER A 84 17.05 -14.52 -7.33
N SER A 85 16.28 -13.48 -7.67
CA SER A 85 15.92 -12.41 -6.75
C SER A 85 14.92 -12.85 -5.67
N LEU A 86 14.03 -13.79 -5.98
CA LEU A 86 13.09 -14.37 -5.02
C LEU A 86 13.80 -15.23 -3.99
N VAL A 87 14.70 -16.10 -4.44
CA VAL A 87 15.53 -16.95 -3.57
C VAL A 87 16.39 -16.09 -2.64
N ARG A 88 17.02 -15.02 -3.14
CA ARG A 88 17.78 -14.07 -2.30
C ARG A 88 16.93 -13.35 -1.24
N LYS A 89 15.61 -13.24 -1.48
CA LYS A 89 14.66 -12.59 -0.58
C LYS A 89 13.92 -13.61 0.30
N GLU A 90 14.25 -14.89 0.20
CA GLU A 90 13.55 -15.99 0.89
C GLU A 90 12.04 -16.00 0.59
N LYS A 91 11.69 -15.69 -0.67
CA LYS A 91 10.31 -15.57 -1.17
C LYS A 91 9.98 -16.56 -2.29
N ASP A 92 10.79 -17.60 -2.47
CA ASP A 92 10.58 -18.65 -3.45
C ASP A 92 9.58 -19.73 -2.97
N SER A 93 9.19 -19.71 -1.69
CA SER A 93 8.19 -20.62 -1.13
C SER A 93 6.86 -20.53 -1.89
N GLY A 94 6.46 -21.63 -2.53
CA GLY A 94 5.19 -21.73 -3.28
C GLY A 94 5.28 -21.35 -4.75
N ILE A 95 6.47 -21.04 -5.28
CA ILE A 95 6.68 -20.78 -6.72
C ILE A 95 7.33 -22.01 -7.35
N HIS A 96 6.60 -22.67 -8.26
CA HIS A 96 7.17 -23.73 -9.08
C HIS A 96 8.00 -23.15 -10.23
N LEU A 97 9.14 -23.78 -10.53
CA LEU A 97 10.04 -23.31 -11.61
C LEU A 97 9.30 -23.18 -12.96
N ASP A 98 8.39 -24.11 -13.24
CA ASP A 98 7.59 -24.14 -14.47
C ASP A 98 6.66 -22.92 -14.61
N ASP A 99 6.30 -22.28 -13.49
CA ASP A 99 5.41 -21.11 -13.48
C ASP A 99 6.17 -19.78 -13.57
N VAL A 100 7.50 -19.78 -13.38
CA VAL A 100 8.30 -18.54 -13.26
C VAL A 100 8.16 -17.67 -14.52
N GLU A 101 8.19 -18.26 -15.71
CA GLU A 101 8.06 -17.52 -16.96
C GLU A 101 6.70 -16.82 -17.08
N MET A 102 5.62 -17.52 -16.71
CA MET A 102 4.27 -16.95 -16.67
C MET A 102 4.18 -15.81 -15.65
N VAL A 103 4.72 -16.00 -14.45
CA VAL A 103 4.73 -14.99 -13.40
C VAL A 103 5.46 -13.73 -13.88
N VAL A 104 6.63 -13.87 -14.51
CA VAL A 104 7.35 -12.73 -15.11
C VAL A 104 6.53 -12.05 -16.21
N GLY A 105 5.84 -12.81 -17.06
CA GLY A 105 4.92 -12.29 -18.06
C GLY A 105 3.81 -11.42 -17.44
N ILE A 106 3.20 -11.88 -16.35
CA ILE A 106 2.16 -11.13 -15.61
C ILE A 106 2.74 -9.84 -15.02
N HIS A 107 3.94 -9.89 -14.40
CA HIS A 107 4.59 -8.70 -13.85
C HIS A 107 4.92 -7.66 -14.93
N ASN A 108 5.41 -8.11 -16.09
CA ASN A 108 5.71 -7.23 -17.22
C ASN A 108 4.42 -6.55 -17.71
N ASN A 109 3.33 -7.30 -17.88
CA ASN A 109 2.04 -6.75 -18.27
C ASN A 109 1.50 -5.75 -17.23
N MET A 110 1.64 -6.05 -15.94
CA MET A 110 1.25 -5.15 -14.84
C MET A 110 2.03 -3.84 -14.88
N ASN A 111 3.33 -3.86 -15.21
CA ASN A 111 4.13 -2.65 -15.38
C ASN A 111 3.67 -1.80 -16.57
N GLU A 112 3.37 -2.43 -17.72
CA GLU A 112 2.82 -1.75 -18.89
C GLU A 112 1.45 -1.12 -18.62
N HIS A 113 0.58 -1.82 -17.87
CA HIS A 113 -0.71 -1.27 -17.45
C HIS A 113 -0.52 -0.11 -16.46
N THR A 114 0.39 -0.24 -15.49
CA THR A 114 0.75 0.85 -14.56
C THR A 114 1.19 2.10 -15.33
N TRP A 115 2.03 1.94 -16.35
CA TRP A 115 2.45 3.04 -17.21
C TRP A 115 1.28 3.67 -17.97
N THR A 116 0.36 2.85 -18.49
CA THR A 116 -0.85 3.34 -19.16
C THR A 116 -1.68 4.23 -18.22
N GLU A 117 -1.87 3.82 -16.96
CA GLU A 117 -2.58 4.60 -15.94
C GLU A 117 -1.86 5.90 -15.58
N VAL A 118 -0.52 5.88 -15.45
CA VAL A 118 0.29 7.11 -15.29
C VAL A 118 0.04 8.06 -16.46
N MET A 119 0.10 7.54 -17.70
CA MET A 119 -0.14 8.35 -18.88
C MET A 119 -1.56 8.94 -18.96
N LEU A 120 -2.56 8.35 -18.28
CA LEU A 120 -3.88 8.98 -18.16
C LEU A 120 -3.84 10.28 -17.36
N TRP A 121 -3.07 10.34 -16.28
CA TRP A 121 -2.85 11.57 -15.51
C TRP A 121 -2.05 12.60 -16.30
N GLU A 122 -1.10 12.14 -17.12
CA GLU A 122 -0.28 13.01 -17.97
C GLU A 122 -1.05 13.60 -19.15
N LYS A 123 -2.20 13.04 -19.53
CA LYS A 123 -3.03 13.57 -20.64
C LYS A 123 -3.49 15.02 -20.40
N GLU A 124 -3.76 15.40 -19.16
CA GLU A 124 -4.14 16.77 -18.79
C GLU A 124 -2.97 17.75 -18.81
N HIS A 125 -1.74 17.23 -18.91
CA HIS A 125 -0.49 17.99 -18.88
C HIS A 125 0.22 17.99 -20.22
N LYS A 126 -0.48 17.59 -21.30
CA LYS A 126 0.09 17.54 -22.64
C LYS A 126 0.56 18.93 -23.07
N GLN A 127 1.85 18.99 -23.40
CA GLN A 127 2.49 20.15 -24.00
C GLN A 127 3.09 19.74 -25.34
N GLU A 128 3.00 20.61 -26.35
CA GLU A 128 3.62 20.37 -27.65
C GLU A 128 5.14 20.20 -27.52
N GLY A 129 5.69 19.18 -28.19
CA GLY A 129 7.12 18.86 -28.15
C GLY A 129 7.61 18.26 -26.83
N CYS A 130 6.71 17.92 -25.90
CA CYS A 130 7.07 17.25 -24.66
C CYS A 130 6.81 15.74 -24.74
N GLU A 131 7.88 14.97 -24.52
CA GLU A 131 7.79 13.53 -24.31
C GLU A 131 7.91 13.21 -22.82
N VAL A 132 7.03 12.34 -22.35
CA VAL A 132 6.99 11.90 -20.95
C VAL A 132 7.72 10.57 -20.83
N SER A 133 8.60 10.45 -19.83
CA SER A 133 9.40 9.23 -19.63
C SER A 133 9.52 8.85 -18.15
N LEU A 134 9.84 7.59 -17.86
CA LEU A 134 10.05 7.11 -16.50
C LEU A 134 11.53 7.25 -16.13
N LEU A 135 11.84 8.06 -15.12
CA LEU A 135 13.20 8.26 -14.61
C LEU A 135 13.63 7.16 -13.66
N LYS A 136 12.79 6.87 -12.67
CA LYS A 136 13.10 5.93 -11.59
C LYS A 136 11.84 5.37 -10.97
N PHE A 137 11.92 4.13 -10.49
CA PHE A 137 10.86 3.48 -9.74
C PHE A 137 11.42 2.82 -8.50
N ARG A 138 10.65 2.84 -7.42
CA ARG A 138 11.06 2.31 -6.12
C ARG A 138 9.92 1.55 -5.46
N GLY A 139 10.16 0.28 -5.15
CA GLY A 139 9.29 -0.51 -4.29
C GLY A 139 9.35 0.01 -2.85
N ARG A 140 8.17 0.12 -2.23
CA ARG A 140 7.99 0.51 -0.83
C ARG A 140 6.91 -0.38 -0.18
N PRO A 141 7.10 -1.71 -0.17
CA PRO A 141 6.06 -2.67 0.24
C PRO A 141 5.64 -2.52 1.70
N HIS A 142 6.53 -2.04 2.59
CA HIS A 142 6.23 -1.85 4.01
C HIS A 142 5.70 -0.45 4.35
N ASP A 143 5.78 0.49 3.41
CA ASP A 143 5.33 1.85 3.66
C ASP A 143 3.92 2.02 3.10
N LEU A 144 2.88 2.06 3.93
CA LEU A 144 1.55 2.43 3.43
C LEU A 144 1.50 3.92 3.07
N SER A 145 0.85 4.28 1.96
CA SER A 145 0.60 5.69 1.63
C SER A 145 -0.32 6.32 2.68
N PRO A 146 -0.29 7.64 2.94
CA PRO A 146 -1.21 8.27 3.91
C PRO A 146 -2.69 7.95 3.64
N THR A 147 -3.06 7.88 2.35
CA THR A 147 -4.38 7.48 1.91
C THR A 147 -4.66 6.00 2.21
N ALA A 148 -3.73 5.09 1.88
CA ALA A 148 -3.88 3.66 2.18
C ALA A 148 -3.97 3.40 3.68
N ARG A 149 -3.14 4.06 4.50
CA ARG A 149 -3.21 3.99 5.97
C ARG A 149 -4.60 4.34 6.49
N PHE A 150 -5.14 5.46 6.02
CA PHE A 150 -6.49 5.91 6.40
C PHE A 150 -7.57 4.89 6.00
N TRP A 151 -7.51 4.34 4.79
CA TRP A 151 -8.49 3.33 4.35
C TRP A 151 -8.33 2.01 5.09
N THR A 152 -7.11 1.53 5.31
CA THR A 152 -6.84 0.34 6.10
C THR A 152 -7.38 0.48 7.52
N TRP A 153 -7.21 1.65 8.11
CA TRP A 153 -7.79 1.98 9.41
C TRP A 153 -9.33 1.99 9.40
N LEU A 154 -9.97 2.41 8.30
CA LEU A 154 -11.42 2.30 8.08
C LEU A 154 -11.92 0.85 7.79
N GLY A 155 -11.06 -0.16 7.95
CA GLY A 155 -11.42 -1.58 7.78
C GLY A 155 -11.36 -2.08 6.33
N TYR A 156 -10.74 -1.32 5.44
CA TYR A 156 -10.48 -1.76 4.07
C TYR A 156 -9.17 -2.54 3.96
N GLU A 157 -9.03 -3.35 2.91
CA GLU A 157 -7.79 -4.07 2.65
C GLU A 157 -6.63 -3.12 2.34
N ALA A 158 -5.48 -3.40 2.95
CA ALA A 158 -4.24 -2.72 2.63
C ALA A 158 -3.73 -3.20 1.25
N PRO A 159 -3.05 -2.34 0.48
CA PRO A 159 -2.36 -2.81 -0.71
C PRO A 159 -1.28 -3.82 -0.32
N PHE A 160 -1.16 -4.90 -1.09
CA PHE A 160 -0.13 -5.91 -0.86
C PHE A 160 1.26 -5.44 -1.33
N ASP A 161 1.29 -4.46 -2.23
CA ASP A 161 2.51 -3.84 -2.72
C ASP A 161 2.28 -2.36 -3.06
N ARG A 162 3.30 -1.54 -2.85
CA ARG A 162 3.27 -0.09 -3.13
C ARG A 162 4.55 0.35 -3.79
N HIS A 163 4.40 1.17 -4.83
CA HIS A 163 5.51 1.70 -5.61
C HIS A 163 5.42 3.22 -5.74
N ASP A 164 6.58 3.88 -5.69
CA ASP A 164 6.72 5.29 -6.07
C ASP A 164 7.42 5.34 -7.43
N TRP A 165 6.79 5.93 -8.44
CA TRP A 165 7.37 6.16 -9.77
C TRP A 165 7.66 7.64 -9.96
N ILE A 166 8.81 7.98 -10.52
CA ILE A 166 9.21 9.35 -10.80
C ILE A 166 9.29 9.50 -12.31
N VAL A 167 8.44 10.37 -12.82
CA VAL A 167 8.24 10.64 -14.24
C VAL A 167 8.96 11.93 -14.57
N ASP A 168 9.69 11.95 -15.68
CA ASP A 168 10.12 13.18 -16.31
C ASP A 168 8.98 13.74 -17.18
N ARG A 169 8.40 14.85 -16.75
CA ARG A 169 7.43 15.64 -17.48
C ARG A 169 8.13 16.89 -18.01
N CYS A 170 8.69 16.80 -19.21
CA CYS A 170 9.31 17.92 -19.91
C CYS A 170 10.47 18.59 -19.13
N GLY A 171 11.33 17.81 -18.48
CA GLY A 171 12.43 18.28 -17.63
C GLY A 171 12.04 18.51 -16.17
N ARG A 172 10.83 18.10 -15.75
CA ARG A 172 10.36 18.21 -14.36
C ARG A 172 10.06 16.83 -13.79
N GLU A 173 10.62 16.53 -12.62
CA GLU A 173 10.31 15.30 -11.90
C GLU A 173 8.91 15.37 -11.26
N VAL A 174 8.03 14.44 -11.60
CA VAL A 174 6.70 14.28 -11.00
C VAL A 174 6.60 12.90 -10.37
N ARG A 175 6.22 12.84 -9.10
CA ARG A 175 6.08 11.57 -8.37
C ARG A 175 4.65 11.04 -8.43
N TYR A 176 4.52 9.77 -8.75
CA TYR A 176 3.30 8.98 -8.67
C TYR A 176 3.40 7.94 -7.55
N ILE A 177 2.28 7.73 -6.86
CA ILE A 177 2.08 6.65 -5.89
C ILE A 177 1.18 5.61 -6.54
N ILE A 178 1.63 4.36 -6.55
CA ILE A 178 0.93 3.23 -7.15
C ILE A 178 0.71 2.19 -6.05
N ASP A 179 -0.56 1.91 -5.76
CA ASP A 179 -0.96 0.88 -4.81
C ASP A 179 -1.54 -0.32 -5.59
N TYR A 180 -1.07 -1.53 -5.28
CA TYR A 180 -1.56 -2.78 -5.87
C TYR A 180 -2.43 -3.55 -4.86
N TYR A 181 -3.61 -4.00 -5.31
CA TYR A 181 -4.59 -4.73 -4.50
C TYR A 181 -4.99 -6.03 -5.17
N TYR A 182 -5.31 -7.05 -4.38
CA TYR A 182 -5.94 -8.27 -4.91
C TYR A 182 -7.38 -7.97 -5.33
N ASN A 183 -7.83 -8.62 -6.40
CA ASN A 183 -9.21 -8.55 -6.87
C ASN A 183 -9.86 -9.92 -6.67
N GLU A 184 -10.53 -10.09 -5.54
CA GLU A 184 -11.21 -11.35 -5.19
C GLU A 184 -12.42 -11.66 -6.10
N GLN A 185 -12.92 -10.69 -6.88
CA GLN A 185 -14.10 -10.90 -7.74
C GLN A 185 -13.79 -11.68 -9.03
N ASN A 186 -12.51 -11.83 -9.38
CA ASN A 186 -12.07 -12.53 -10.59
C ASN A 186 -11.54 -13.95 -10.31
N THR A 187 -11.61 -14.45 -9.07
CA THR A 187 -11.18 -15.83 -8.74
C THR A 187 -11.99 -16.91 -9.47
N SER A 188 -13.13 -16.55 -10.06
CA SER A 188 -14.03 -17.43 -10.83
C SER A 188 -13.73 -17.44 -12.33
N ASN A 189 -12.81 -16.60 -12.83
CA ASN A 189 -12.52 -16.49 -14.26
C ASN A 189 -11.20 -17.24 -14.60
N PRO A 190 -11.23 -18.30 -15.42
CA PRO A 190 -10.06 -19.13 -15.71
C PRO A 190 -9.10 -18.53 -16.74
N ASP A 191 -9.26 -17.26 -17.13
CA ASP A 191 -8.41 -16.62 -18.14
C ASP A 191 -7.14 -16.02 -17.50
N PRO A 192 -5.95 -16.60 -17.75
CA PRO A 192 -4.68 -16.12 -17.20
C PRO A 192 -4.27 -14.72 -17.70
N SER A 193 -4.95 -14.17 -18.71
CA SER A 193 -4.68 -12.81 -19.21
C SER A 193 -5.33 -11.69 -18.37
N VAL A 194 -6.29 -12.03 -17.51
CA VAL A 194 -6.96 -11.06 -16.63
C VAL A 194 -6.29 -11.11 -15.26
N SER A 195 -5.28 -10.26 -15.05
CA SER A 195 -4.63 -10.21 -13.74
C SER A 195 -5.66 -9.93 -12.64
N ASN A 196 -5.63 -10.73 -11.58
CA ASN A 196 -6.42 -10.51 -10.35
C ASN A 196 -5.86 -9.33 -9.53
N ILE A 197 -5.19 -8.38 -10.17
CA ILE A 197 -4.48 -7.28 -9.54
C ILE A 197 -5.15 -5.99 -9.99
N LYS A 198 -5.61 -5.22 -9.01
CA LYS A 198 -6.14 -3.89 -9.25
C LYS A 198 -5.08 -2.85 -8.92
N ILE A 199 -4.84 -1.95 -9.87
CA ILE A 199 -3.83 -0.89 -9.80
C ILE A 199 -4.53 0.43 -9.48
N HIS A 200 -4.02 1.16 -8.48
CA HIS A 200 -4.52 2.50 -8.14
C HIS A 200 -3.38 3.51 -8.22
N VAL A 201 -3.33 4.26 -9.33
CA VAL A 201 -2.29 5.24 -9.65
C VAL A 201 -2.77 6.65 -9.37
N ARG A 202 -1.91 7.48 -8.76
CA ARG A 202 -2.23 8.87 -8.45
C ARG A 202 -0.96 9.73 -8.25
N PRO A 203 -0.98 11.03 -8.60
CA PRO A 203 0.11 11.95 -8.29
C PRO A 203 0.37 11.99 -6.78
N ALA A 204 1.61 12.12 -6.33
CA ALA A 204 1.93 12.29 -4.92
C ALA A 204 1.42 13.66 -4.41
N LEU A 205 1.19 13.76 -3.10
CA LEU A 205 0.73 14.99 -2.45
C LEU A 205 1.90 15.87 -1.94
N ASP A 206 3.07 15.72 -2.55
CA ASP A 206 4.28 16.50 -2.23
C ASP A 206 4.38 17.81 -3.02
N SER A 207 3.44 18.07 -3.94
CA SER A 207 3.36 19.28 -4.74
C SER A 207 1.93 19.82 -4.82
N PHE A 208 1.80 21.13 -5.00
CA PHE A 208 0.51 21.79 -5.18
C PHE A 208 -0.20 21.34 -6.48
N GLU A 209 0.57 21.11 -7.55
CA GLU A 209 0.08 20.53 -8.82
C GLU A 209 -0.55 19.15 -8.56
N GLY A 210 0.14 18.25 -7.83
CA GLY A 210 -0.40 16.93 -7.48
C GLY A 210 -1.66 16.98 -6.62
N VAL A 211 -1.78 17.95 -5.69
CA VAL A 211 -3.02 18.19 -4.92
C VAL A 211 -4.15 18.62 -5.85
N LEU A 212 -3.91 19.61 -6.71
CA LEU A 212 -4.88 20.10 -7.67
C LEU A 212 -5.30 19.03 -8.68
N ASP A 213 -4.38 18.21 -9.14
CA ASP A 213 -4.67 17.11 -10.06
C ASP A 213 -5.64 16.12 -9.42
N ARG A 214 -5.39 15.72 -8.18
CA ARG A 214 -6.32 14.86 -7.43
C ARG A 214 -7.67 15.52 -7.18
N LEU A 215 -7.71 16.82 -6.88
CA LEU A 215 -8.95 17.57 -6.71
C LEU A 215 -9.74 17.69 -8.01
N LYS A 216 -9.08 18.03 -9.13
CA LYS A 216 -9.67 18.07 -10.47
C LYS A 216 -10.22 16.71 -10.86
N ALA A 217 -9.46 15.63 -10.63
CA ALA A 217 -9.92 14.27 -10.87
C ALA A 217 -11.16 13.91 -10.03
N ARG A 218 -11.29 14.48 -8.83
CA ARG A 218 -12.43 14.25 -7.92
C ARG A 218 -13.66 15.11 -8.25
N ILE A 219 -13.46 16.32 -8.79
CA ILE A 219 -14.51 17.30 -9.09
C ILE A 219 -14.96 17.21 -10.57
N GLY A 220 -14.07 16.78 -11.46
CA GLY A 220 -14.23 16.79 -12.91
C GLY A 220 -14.11 15.41 -13.53
N ARG A 221 -15.24 14.92 -14.05
CA ARG A 221 -15.41 14.11 -15.27
C ARG A 221 -14.62 12.79 -15.38
N THR A 222 -15.40 11.73 -15.39
CA THR A 222 -15.22 10.58 -16.28
C THR A 222 -14.60 10.93 -17.64
N PHE A 223 -13.54 10.21 -18.05
CA PHE A 223 -13.07 10.23 -19.43
C PHE A 223 -13.84 9.20 -20.26
N LYS A 224 -14.10 9.52 -21.53
CA LYS A 224 -14.58 8.55 -22.53
C LYS A 224 -13.39 8.06 -23.34
N ILE A 225 -13.15 6.74 -23.37
CA ILE A 225 -12.23 6.08 -24.30
C ILE A 225 -12.95 4.88 -24.90
N GLY A 226 -13.09 4.83 -26.23
CA GLY A 226 -13.58 3.64 -26.94
C GLY A 226 -14.97 3.13 -26.53
N GLY A 227 -15.89 4.03 -26.15
CA GLY A 227 -17.24 3.64 -25.70
C GLY A 227 -17.35 3.17 -24.24
N ARG A 228 -16.24 3.11 -23.48
CA ARG A 228 -16.26 2.91 -22.02
C ARG A 228 -16.02 4.23 -21.29
N ILE A 229 -16.84 4.48 -20.26
CA ILE A 229 -16.73 5.60 -19.33
C ILE A 229 -15.73 5.17 -18.24
N GLY A 230 -14.50 5.69 -18.27
CA GLY A 230 -13.50 5.44 -17.24
C GLY A 230 -13.18 6.73 -16.49
N GLY A 231 -13.50 6.80 -15.19
CA GLY A 231 -12.93 7.85 -14.33
C GLY A 231 -11.44 7.62 -14.12
N TYR A 232 -10.70 8.66 -13.71
CA TYR A 232 -9.46 8.46 -12.95
C TYR A 232 -9.73 7.34 -11.94
N THR A 233 -8.84 6.35 -11.83
CA THR A 233 -9.07 5.20 -10.95
C THR A 233 -9.49 5.74 -9.59
N ALA A 234 -10.80 5.71 -9.30
CA ALA A 234 -11.26 5.90 -7.96
C ALA A 234 -10.55 4.81 -7.17
N PRO A 235 -10.17 5.06 -5.89
CA PRO A 235 -9.80 3.96 -5.04
C PRO A 235 -10.88 2.89 -5.26
N PRO A 236 -10.50 1.62 -5.49
CA PRO A 236 -11.47 0.55 -5.61
C PRO A 236 -12.54 0.72 -4.54
N PRO A 237 -13.80 0.25 -4.75
CA PRO A 237 -14.49 -0.29 -3.60
C PRO A 237 -13.56 -1.37 -3.06
N LEU A 238 -12.68 -1.00 -2.14
CA LEU A 238 -11.76 -1.89 -1.49
C LEU A 238 -12.69 -2.91 -0.83
N ASN A 239 -12.39 -4.20 -1.01
CA ASN A 239 -13.13 -5.21 -0.27
C ASN A 239 -13.02 -4.81 1.20
N ARG A 240 -14.17 -4.51 1.81
CA ARG A 240 -14.19 -4.34 3.26
C ARG A 240 -13.73 -5.67 3.80
N ARG A 241 -12.78 -5.65 4.74
CA ARG A 241 -12.41 -6.87 5.44
C ARG A 241 -13.70 -7.56 5.85
N LYS A 242 -13.86 -8.84 5.47
CA LYS A 242 -14.98 -9.62 5.99
C LYS A 242 -14.92 -9.49 7.50
N VAL A 243 -16.00 -8.93 8.05
CA VAL A 243 -16.13 -8.81 9.49
C VAL A 243 -16.01 -10.22 10.05
N PRO A 244 -15.08 -10.50 10.97
CA PRO A 244 -15.00 -11.81 11.58
C PRO A 244 -16.37 -12.18 12.17
N GLU A 245 -16.93 -13.30 11.70
CA GLU A 245 -18.19 -13.86 12.22
C GLU A 245 -17.98 -14.59 13.55
N THR A 246 -16.72 -14.93 13.85
CA THR A 246 -16.31 -15.66 15.06
C THR A 246 -15.14 -14.96 15.75
N VAL A 247 -15.11 -15.06 17.08
CA VAL A 247 -13.92 -14.82 17.90
C VAL A 247 -13.72 -16.04 18.79
N ASN A 248 -12.50 -16.59 18.84
CA ASN A 248 -12.19 -17.83 19.58
C ASN A 248 -13.12 -19.01 19.24
N ALA A 249 -13.50 -19.13 17.96
CA ALA A 249 -14.47 -20.12 17.47
C ALA A 249 -15.90 -19.98 18.02
N GLU A 250 -16.21 -18.91 18.76
CA GLU A 250 -17.55 -18.58 19.21
C GLU A 250 -18.17 -17.53 18.27
N VAL A 251 -19.40 -17.77 17.82
CA VAL A 251 -20.12 -16.83 16.95
C VAL A 251 -20.48 -15.62 17.78
N ILE A 252 -20.03 -14.44 17.35
CA ILE A 252 -20.32 -13.21 18.09
C ILE A 252 -21.82 -12.88 17.90
N PRO A 253 -22.64 -12.85 18.96
CA PRO A 253 -24.08 -12.61 18.83
C PRO A 253 -24.35 -11.28 18.13
N ALA A 254 -25.21 -11.29 17.11
CA ALA A 254 -25.57 -10.08 16.37
C ALA A 254 -26.23 -9.04 17.30
N GLU A 255 -26.90 -9.52 18.34
CA GLU A 255 -27.62 -8.74 19.35
C GLU A 255 -26.71 -7.82 20.15
N GLU A 256 -25.44 -8.21 20.31
CA GLU A 256 -24.45 -7.39 21.01
C GLU A 256 -24.15 -6.07 20.27
N PHE A 257 -24.44 -6.04 18.96
CA PHE A 257 -24.24 -4.90 18.08
C PHE A 257 -25.55 -4.21 17.70
N ASN A 258 -26.66 -4.54 18.36
CA ASN A 258 -27.94 -3.86 18.12
C ASN A 258 -27.85 -2.34 18.31
N PHE A 259 -26.95 -1.86 19.18
CA PHE A 259 -26.69 -0.43 19.33
C PHE A 259 -26.14 0.24 18.05
N LEU A 260 -25.56 -0.55 17.14
CA LEU A 260 -25.10 -0.10 15.82
C LEU A 260 -26.20 -0.16 14.75
N ALA A 261 -27.31 -0.85 14.98
CA ALA A 261 -28.44 -0.91 14.05
C ALA A 261 -29.20 0.42 13.99
N ASP A 262 -29.22 1.17 15.10
CA ASP A 262 -29.85 2.48 15.23
C ASP A 262 -28.90 3.66 14.90
N LEU A 263 -27.70 3.37 14.35
CA LEU A 263 -26.77 4.43 13.95
C LEU A 263 -27.44 5.36 12.94
N ASN A 264 -27.29 6.67 13.12
CA ASN A 264 -27.70 7.66 12.13
C ASN A 264 -26.59 8.70 11.90
N ILE A 265 -26.76 9.56 10.89
CA ILE A 265 -25.72 10.53 10.50
C ILE A 265 -25.38 11.54 11.61
N GLU A 266 -26.33 11.86 12.47
CA GLU A 266 -26.13 12.77 13.60
C GLU A 266 -25.25 12.09 14.67
N THR A 267 -25.56 10.85 15.04
CA THR A 267 -24.77 10.06 16.00
C THR A 267 -23.36 9.79 15.48
N VAL A 268 -23.21 9.52 14.18
CA VAL A 268 -21.89 9.35 13.55
C VAL A 268 -21.06 10.62 13.62
N THR A 269 -21.69 11.76 13.32
CA THR A 269 -21.02 13.08 13.37
C THR A 269 -20.63 13.44 14.80
N GLU A 270 -21.49 13.13 15.78
CA GLU A 270 -21.21 13.35 17.19
C GLU A 270 -20.07 12.47 17.69
N ASN A 271 -20.07 11.17 17.34
CA ASN A 271 -18.99 10.25 17.70
C ASN A 271 -17.66 10.66 17.07
N ALA A 272 -17.66 11.12 15.82
CA ALA A 272 -16.45 11.65 15.17
C ALA A 272 -15.86 12.84 15.93
N LYS A 273 -16.70 13.80 16.36
CA LYS A 273 -16.25 14.93 17.19
C LYS A 273 -15.73 14.49 18.56
N LYS A 274 -16.39 13.52 19.19
CA LYS A 274 -15.94 12.95 20.48
C LYS A 274 -14.58 12.27 20.34
N ILE A 275 -14.38 11.48 19.28
CA ILE A 275 -13.10 10.84 18.97
C ILE A 275 -12.01 11.87 18.71
N GLU A 276 -12.28 12.88 17.87
CA GLU A 276 -11.32 13.92 17.54
C GLU A 276 -10.86 14.67 18.79
N ASN A 277 -11.80 15.07 19.65
CA ASN A 277 -11.48 15.79 20.89
C ASN A 277 -10.79 14.90 21.94
N LYS A 278 -11.26 13.65 22.12
CA LYS A 278 -10.75 12.75 23.17
C LYS A 278 -9.41 12.13 22.79
N CYS A 279 -9.23 11.77 21.52
CA CYS A 279 -8.08 10.99 21.04
C CYS A 279 -7.07 11.84 20.25
N GLN A 280 -7.16 13.17 20.31
CA GLN A 280 -6.36 14.10 19.52
C GLN A 280 -4.84 13.85 19.61
N SER A 281 -4.34 13.60 20.82
CA SER A 281 -2.91 13.34 21.07
C SER A 281 -2.45 12.05 20.38
N PHE A 282 -3.20 10.97 20.54
CA PHE A 282 -2.89 9.68 19.91
C PHE A 282 -3.06 9.73 18.38
N LEU A 283 -4.02 10.51 17.87
CA LEU A 283 -4.19 10.78 16.45
C LEU A 283 -2.98 11.53 15.88
N HIS A 284 -2.49 12.55 16.58
CA HIS A 284 -1.32 13.32 16.17
C HIS A 284 -0.05 12.46 16.14
N VAL A 285 0.17 11.62 17.17
CA VAL A 285 1.30 10.69 17.20
C VAL A 285 1.16 9.65 16.10
N SER A 286 -0.04 9.09 15.88
CA SER A 286 -0.27 8.10 14.82
C SER A 286 0.03 8.68 13.43
N GLN A 287 -0.29 9.95 13.20
CA GLN A 287 0.01 10.63 11.94
C GLN A 287 1.52 10.77 11.68
N ASN A 288 2.28 11.16 12.71
CA ASN A 288 3.71 11.47 12.59
C ASN A 288 4.64 10.26 12.80
N PHE A 289 4.18 9.25 13.56
CA PHE A 289 4.95 8.08 13.97
C PHE A 289 4.11 6.79 13.76
N PRO A 290 3.91 6.36 12.49
CA PRO A 290 3.13 5.18 12.14
C PRO A 290 3.55 3.88 12.82
N GLU A 291 4.85 3.73 13.07
CA GLU A 291 5.48 2.49 13.56
C GLU A 291 5.31 2.30 15.09
N ASP A 292 4.72 3.27 15.78
CA ASP A 292 4.51 3.19 17.22
C ASP A 292 3.30 2.30 17.56
N GLU A 293 3.57 1.01 17.77
CA GLU A 293 2.57 0.00 18.12
C GLU A 293 1.84 0.35 19.42
N ASN A 294 2.54 0.91 20.41
CA ASN A 294 1.93 1.31 21.68
C ASN A 294 0.92 2.44 21.47
N ASN A 295 1.26 3.42 20.63
CA ASN A 295 0.34 4.48 20.26
C ASN A 295 -0.84 3.96 19.42
N ALA A 296 -0.63 2.98 18.55
CA ALA A 296 -1.71 2.34 17.80
C ALA A 296 -2.70 1.62 18.72
N ILE A 297 -2.21 0.90 19.73
CA ILE A 297 -3.02 0.25 20.76
C ILE A 297 -3.78 1.30 21.59
N ALA A 298 -3.09 2.36 22.04
CA ALA A 298 -3.70 3.43 22.83
C ALA A 298 -4.77 4.20 22.06
N LEU A 299 -4.54 4.49 20.76
CA LEU A 299 -5.53 5.08 19.88
C LEU A 299 -6.74 4.17 19.71
N THR A 300 -6.51 2.89 19.44
CA THR A 300 -7.58 1.88 19.28
C THR A 300 -8.44 1.79 20.53
N TYR A 301 -7.83 1.78 21.71
CA TYR A 301 -8.53 1.83 22.99
C TYR A 301 -9.35 3.12 23.15
N CYS A 302 -8.73 4.28 22.92
CA CYS A 302 -9.40 5.58 23.06
C CYS A 302 -10.65 5.70 22.18
N MET A 303 -10.56 5.22 20.94
CA MET A 303 -11.70 5.14 20.02
C MET A 303 -12.75 4.14 20.51
N GLY A 304 -12.28 3.00 21.02
CA GLY A 304 -13.08 1.98 21.68
C GLY A 304 -13.93 2.54 22.82
N GLU A 305 -13.39 3.42 23.65
CA GLU A 305 -14.16 4.03 24.73
C GLU A 305 -15.34 4.90 24.25
N VAL A 306 -15.24 5.47 23.04
CA VAL A 306 -16.30 6.29 22.46
C VAL A 306 -17.35 5.43 21.77
N VAL A 307 -16.91 4.40 21.05
CA VAL A 307 -17.74 3.66 20.10
C VAL A 307 -18.18 2.30 20.64
N CYS A 308 -17.31 1.63 21.39
CA CYS A 308 -17.45 0.26 21.88
C CYS A 308 -17.15 0.19 23.40
N PRO A 309 -17.82 1.00 24.24
CA PRO A 309 -17.40 1.23 25.63
C PRO A 309 -17.33 -0.07 26.45
N LYS A 310 -18.28 -1.00 26.26
CA LYS A 310 -18.27 -2.30 26.95
C LYS A 310 -17.02 -3.13 26.64
N ARG A 311 -16.59 -3.15 25.38
CA ARG A 311 -15.40 -3.91 24.95
C ARG A 311 -14.11 -3.21 25.37
N ALA A 312 -14.09 -1.88 25.37
CA ALA A 312 -12.97 -1.11 25.89
C ALA A 312 -12.79 -1.33 27.40
N GLU A 313 -13.87 -1.30 28.17
CA GLU A 313 -13.86 -1.56 29.61
C GLU A 313 -13.36 -2.98 29.93
N GLN A 314 -13.86 -3.99 29.20
CA GLN A 314 -13.43 -5.38 29.35
C GLN A 314 -11.93 -5.56 29.10
N TRP A 315 -11.44 -4.99 28.00
CA TRP A 315 -10.01 -5.07 27.67
C TRP A 315 -9.14 -4.39 28.72
N MET A 316 -9.51 -3.19 29.18
CA MET A 316 -8.76 -2.47 30.20
C MET A 316 -8.75 -3.22 31.55
N LYS A 317 -9.87 -3.86 31.90
CA LYS A 317 -9.97 -4.69 33.10
C LYS A 317 -9.01 -5.88 33.05
N LEU A 318 -8.92 -6.56 31.90
CA LEU A 318 -8.01 -7.70 31.72
C LEU A 318 -6.54 -7.27 31.66
N MET A 319 -6.24 -6.14 31.01
CA MET A 319 -4.87 -5.59 30.99
C MET A 319 -4.38 -5.21 32.39
N SER A 320 -5.30 -4.75 33.26
CA SER A 320 -4.96 -4.31 34.62
C SER A 320 -4.85 -5.46 35.63
N ASP A 321 -5.22 -6.68 35.25
CA ASP A 321 -5.20 -7.85 36.13
C ASP A 321 -3.91 -8.65 35.92
N PRO A 322 -3.00 -8.70 36.92
CA PRO A 322 -1.73 -9.41 36.80
C PRO A 322 -1.88 -10.94 36.76
N HIS A 323 -3.08 -11.48 37.00
CA HIS A 323 -3.37 -12.92 37.01
C HIS A 323 -3.97 -13.45 35.71
N VAL A 324 -4.21 -12.57 34.73
CA VAL A 324 -4.79 -12.93 33.42
C VAL A 324 -3.69 -13.31 32.43
N SER A 325 -3.96 -14.30 31.58
CA SER A 325 -3.00 -14.73 30.57
C SER A 325 -2.84 -13.71 29.45
N GLU A 326 -1.65 -13.64 28.84
CA GLU A 326 -1.40 -12.78 27.69
C GLU A 326 -2.35 -13.08 26.52
N GLN A 327 -2.71 -14.35 26.34
CA GLN A 327 -3.66 -14.79 25.33
C GLN A 327 -5.05 -14.19 25.55
N ASP A 328 -5.52 -14.12 26.80
CA ASP A 328 -6.84 -13.56 27.12
C ASP A 328 -6.88 -12.04 26.89
N ILE A 329 -5.77 -11.35 27.16
CA ILE A 329 -5.61 -9.91 26.86
C ILE A 329 -5.66 -9.68 25.33
N GLN A 330 -4.93 -10.49 24.56
CA GLN A 330 -4.93 -10.42 23.09
C GLN A 330 -6.32 -10.74 22.50
N ASN A 331 -7.01 -11.73 23.06
CA ASN A 331 -8.36 -12.10 22.65
C ASN A 331 -9.35 -10.94 22.92
N SER A 332 -9.29 -10.33 24.09
CA SER A 332 -10.14 -9.18 24.42
C SER A 332 -9.83 -7.93 23.59
N PHE A 333 -8.56 -7.74 23.21
CA PHE A 333 -8.20 -6.68 22.26
C PHE A 333 -8.78 -6.95 20.86
N THR A 334 -8.80 -8.22 20.45
CA THR A 334 -9.43 -8.65 19.20
C THR A 334 -10.94 -8.41 19.21
N ASP A 335 -11.62 -8.61 20.34
CA ASP A 335 -13.03 -8.24 20.51
C ASP A 335 -13.27 -6.74 20.31
N LEU A 336 -12.43 -5.92 20.94
CA LEU A 336 -12.51 -4.47 20.84
C LEU A 336 -12.33 -3.98 19.40
N THR A 337 -11.30 -4.48 18.72
CA THR A 337 -11.01 -4.13 17.32
C THR A 337 -12.08 -4.65 16.36
N THR A 338 -12.68 -5.81 16.64
CA THR A 338 -13.81 -6.35 15.88
C THR A 338 -15.05 -5.47 16.01
N CYS A 339 -15.35 -5.00 17.22
CA CYS A 339 -16.44 -4.05 17.44
C CYS A 339 -16.24 -2.74 16.68
N LEU A 340 -15.04 -2.16 16.73
CA LEU A 340 -14.70 -0.95 15.98
C LEU A 340 -14.83 -1.18 14.47
N THR A 341 -14.37 -2.33 13.97
CA THR A 341 -14.52 -2.72 12.56
C THR A 341 -16.00 -2.79 12.13
N ARG A 342 -16.87 -3.35 12.99
CA ARG A 342 -18.33 -3.38 12.76
C ARG A 342 -18.94 -1.98 12.75
N TYR A 343 -18.54 -1.10 13.67
CA TYR A 343 -18.96 0.29 13.67
C TYR A 343 -18.57 1.00 12.37
N TYR A 344 -17.32 0.89 11.92
CA TYR A 344 -16.90 1.51 10.65
C TYR A 344 -17.64 0.96 9.45
N ALA A 345 -17.94 -0.34 9.44
CA ALA A 345 -18.77 -0.95 8.39
C ALA A 345 -20.18 -0.32 8.35
N GLN A 346 -20.78 0.02 9.49
CA GLN A 346 -22.07 0.72 9.52
C GLN A 346 -21.93 2.20 9.12
N VAL A 347 -20.92 2.91 9.64
CA VAL A 347 -20.62 4.31 9.25
C VAL A 347 -20.45 4.45 7.74
N ALA A 348 -19.75 3.51 7.12
CA ALA A 348 -19.50 3.56 5.68
C ALA A 348 -20.77 3.36 4.83
N LYS A 349 -21.90 2.90 5.40
CA LYS A 349 -23.21 2.88 4.70
C LYS A 349 -23.76 4.30 4.48
N PHE A 350 -23.54 5.21 5.44
CA PHE A 350 -23.91 6.62 5.32
C PHE A 350 -23.05 7.39 4.30
N ASN A 351 -21.81 6.93 4.08
CA ASN A 351 -20.96 7.44 3.01
C ASN A 351 -21.32 6.87 1.62
N SER A 352 -22.01 5.72 1.55
CA SER A 352 -22.47 5.12 0.29
C SER A 352 -23.88 5.56 -0.14
N SER A 353 -24.70 6.09 0.77
CA SER A 353 -26.04 6.61 0.48
C SER A 353 -25.99 8.02 -0.15
N LYS A 354 -25.39 8.08 -1.34
CA LYS A 354 -25.66 8.95 -2.51
C LYS A 354 -24.38 8.95 -3.35
N PRO A 355 -24.45 8.36 -4.56
CA PRO A 355 -24.64 9.25 -5.70
C PRO A 355 -25.47 8.64 -6.85
N TYR A 356 -26.41 9.43 -7.40
CA TYR A 356 -27.01 9.30 -8.74
C TYR A 356 -28.12 8.25 -9.04
N GLU A 357 -29.20 8.21 -8.26
CA GLU A 357 -30.44 7.52 -8.71
C GLU A 357 -31.51 8.45 -9.29
N HIS A 358 -31.34 9.77 -9.19
CA HIS A 358 -32.37 10.73 -9.62
C HIS A 358 -32.11 11.40 -10.99
N LEU A 359 -31.11 10.96 -11.75
CA LEU A 359 -30.80 11.53 -13.08
C LEU A 359 -31.04 10.56 -14.25
N GLN A 360 -31.68 9.41 -14.00
CA GLN A 360 -32.10 8.49 -15.05
C GLN A 360 -33.61 8.36 -15.11
N THR A 361 -34.32 9.45 -15.41
CA THR A 361 -35.64 9.39 -16.05
C THR A 361 -35.96 10.77 -16.63
N LYS A 362 -35.64 10.97 -17.91
CA LYS A 362 -36.54 11.77 -18.76
C LYS A 362 -36.87 10.95 -20.01
N PRO A 363 -38.14 10.90 -20.43
CA PRO A 363 -38.56 10.08 -21.56
C PRO A 363 -37.96 10.63 -22.85
N LYS A 364 -37.68 9.72 -23.79
CA LYS A 364 -37.59 10.08 -25.20
C LYS A 364 -38.95 10.60 -25.63
N GLU A 365 -39.05 11.88 -25.97
CA GLU A 365 -40.15 12.38 -26.79
C GLU A 365 -39.63 12.61 -28.21
N GLU A 366 -40.45 12.16 -29.13
CA GLU A 366 -40.34 12.19 -30.57
C GLU A 366 -40.34 13.63 -31.11
N LEU A 367 -39.41 13.93 -32.01
CA LEU A 367 -39.61 14.58 -33.33
C LEU A 367 -38.26 14.77 -34.03
#